data_AF-A0A4Q4UBU1-F1
#
_entry.id   AF-A0A4Q4UBU1-F1
#
_cell.length_a   1.000
_cell.length_b   1.000
_cell.length_c   1.000
_cell.angle_alpha   90.00
_cell.angle_beta   90.00
_cell.angle_gamma   90.00
#
_symmetry.space_group_name_H-M   'P 1'
#
loop_
_entity.id
_entity.type
_entity.pdbx_description
1 polymer ?
#
loop_
_entity_poly.entity_id
_entity_poly.type
_entity_poly.pdbx_seq_one_letter_code
_entity_poly.pdbx_strand_id
1 'polypeptide(L)'
;MAVAYPANPLLSTVIYLPVTQMSAAVVHHREVELLHAFTELVRSSGGSVKLHDDIQYERWTKLLVNGSWNPICALTRLRDRQFIDDYVDAPHFIRNVMLEICTVAQACGYVGVDEGLVDHQIGRALRPSMMAESLAERSLEVEAIIGNVVRLAKAKAIPEESEDGQSPLVGARVM
;
A
#
# COMPACT_ATOMS: atom_id res chain seq x y z
N MET A 1 -7.81 -8.95 -12.75
CA MET A 1 -7.45 -10.31 -12.28
C MET A 1 -8.61 -11.29 -12.33
N ALA A 2 -9.78 -11.00 -11.76
CA ALA A 2 -10.94 -11.91 -11.82
C ALA A 2 -11.33 -12.31 -13.25
N VAL A 3 -11.31 -11.35 -14.19
CA VAL A 3 -11.55 -11.61 -15.62
C VAL A 3 -10.51 -12.56 -16.25
N ALA A 4 -9.26 -12.52 -15.77
CA ALA A 4 -8.17 -13.33 -16.31
C ALA A 4 -8.18 -14.77 -15.75
N TYR A 5 -8.80 -14.99 -14.59
CA TYR A 5 -8.84 -16.28 -13.90
C TYR A 5 -10.25 -16.58 -13.37
N PRO A 6 -11.25 -16.74 -14.26
CA PRO A 6 -12.66 -16.82 -13.87
C PRO A 6 -13.02 -18.11 -13.13
N ALA A 7 -12.23 -19.18 -13.29
CA ALA A 7 -12.46 -20.48 -12.66
C ALA A 7 -11.63 -20.70 -11.39
N ASN A 8 -10.79 -19.73 -11.00
CA ASN A 8 -9.85 -19.92 -9.89
C ASN A 8 -10.27 -19.07 -8.68
N PRO A 9 -10.29 -19.66 -7.48
CA PRO A 9 -10.39 -18.86 -6.26
C PRO A 9 -9.14 -17.95 -6.17
N LEU A 10 -9.36 -16.64 -6.07
CA LEU A 10 -8.30 -15.67 -5.94
C LEU A 10 -8.12 -15.28 -4.46
N LEU A 11 -6.93 -15.53 -3.94
CA LEU A 11 -6.54 -15.06 -2.61
C LEU A 11 -5.83 -13.71 -2.73
N SER A 12 -6.36 -12.69 -2.05
CA SER A 12 -5.72 -11.39 -1.93
C SER A 12 -5.04 -11.29 -0.56
N THR A 13 -3.75 -10.94 -0.54
CA THR A 13 -2.95 -10.89 0.70
C THR A 13 -2.12 -9.62 0.82
N VAL A 14 -1.70 -9.33 2.05
CA VAL A 14 -0.80 -8.23 2.40
C VAL A 14 0.26 -8.83 3.33
N ILE A 15 1.54 -8.67 2.99
CA ILE A 15 2.65 -9.25 3.75
C ILE A 15 3.43 -8.13 4.45
N TYR A 16 3.60 -8.22 5.77
CA TYR A 16 4.33 -7.23 6.58
C TYR A 16 5.73 -7.70 7.02
N LEU A 17 6.17 -8.85 6.53
CA LEU A 17 7.47 -9.43 6.86
C LEU A 17 8.49 -9.07 5.79
N PRO A 18 9.66 -8.50 6.17
CA PRO A 18 10.78 -8.40 5.25
C PRO A 18 11.33 -9.81 5.00
N VAL A 19 11.57 -10.14 3.73
CA VAL A 19 12.21 -11.39 3.34
C VAL A 19 13.31 -11.09 2.33
N THR A 20 14.49 -11.64 2.56
CA THR A 20 15.60 -11.57 1.61
C THR A 20 15.69 -12.91 0.88
N GLN A 21 15.58 -12.90 -0.44
CA GLN A 21 15.86 -14.09 -1.22
C GLN A 21 17.36 -14.39 -1.17
N MET A 22 17.75 -15.50 -0.54
CA MET A 22 19.16 -15.90 -0.43
C MET A 22 19.67 -16.66 -1.66
N SER A 23 18.79 -17.40 -2.35
CA SER A 23 19.12 -18.17 -3.55
C SER A 23 17.88 -18.40 -4.42
N ALA A 24 18.08 -18.81 -5.67
CA ALA A 24 16.99 -19.29 -6.51
C ALA A 24 16.40 -20.58 -5.91
N ALA A 25 15.09 -20.60 -5.66
CA ALA A 25 14.38 -21.76 -5.14
C ALA A 25 13.00 -21.85 -5.81
N VAL A 26 12.53 -23.08 -6.03
CA VAL A 26 11.16 -23.35 -6.50
C VAL A 26 10.33 -23.75 -5.30
N VAL A 27 9.29 -22.98 -5.01
CA VAL A 27 8.31 -23.31 -3.96
C VAL A 27 7.10 -23.94 -4.63
N HIS A 28 6.88 -25.23 -4.37
CA HIS A 28 5.70 -25.94 -4.84
C HIS A 28 4.54 -25.73 -3.86
N HIS A 29 3.61 -24.86 -4.23
CA HIS A 29 2.33 -24.78 -3.55
C HIS A 29 1.43 -25.92 -4.06
N ARG A 30 0.96 -26.79 -3.16
CA ARG A 30 -0.09 -27.77 -3.50
C ARG A 30 -1.42 -27.03 -3.66
N GLU A 31 -2.38 -27.66 -4.32
CA GLU A 31 -3.74 -27.16 -4.43
C GLU A 31 -4.30 -26.96 -3.01
N VAL A 32 -4.50 -25.69 -2.63
CA VAL A 32 -5.05 -25.33 -1.32
C VAL A 32 -6.52 -25.00 -1.54
N GLU A 33 -7.40 -25.93 -1.21
CA GLU A 33 -8.80 -25.61 -1.03
C GLU A 33 -8.96 -24.76 0.23
N LEU A 34 -9.61 -23.60 0.07
CA LEU A 34 -10.08 -22.68 1.11
C LEU A 34 -9.02 -21.84 1.84
N LEU A 35 -9.42 -20.59 2.11
CA LEU A 35 -8.73 -19.57 2.92
C LEU A 35 -8.20 -20.11 4.26
N HIS A 36 -8.94 -21.04 4.89
CA HIS A 36 -8.59 -21.65 6.16
C HIS A 36 -7.39 -22.60 6.06
N ALA A 37 -7.30 -23.41 5.01
CA ALA A 37 -6.17 -24.33 4.83
C ALA A 37 -4.86 -23.55 4.56
N PHE A 38 -4.93 -22.45 3.80
CA PHE A 38 -3.78 -21.57 3.61
C PHE A 38 -3.34 -20.95 4.94
N THR A 39 -4.29 -20.49 5.74
CA THR A 39 -4.02 -19.89 7.06
C THR A 39 -3.35 -20.90 7.99
N GLU A 40 -3.83 -22.14 8.02
CA GLU A 40 -3.26 -23.20 8.83
C GLU A 40 -1.86 -23.59 8.38
N LEU A 41 -1.62 -23.65 7.06
CA LEU A 41 -0.30 -23.88 6.49
C LEU A 41 0.71 -22.84 7.00
N VAL A 42 0.37 -21.54 6.92
CA VAL A 42 1.23 -20.45 7.39
C VAL A 42 1.51 -20.59 8.89
N ARG A 43 0.50 -20.89 9.71
CA ARG A 43 0.66 -21.10 11.16
C ARG A 43 1.55 -22.30 11.49
N SER A 44 1.35 -23.41 10.78
CA SER A 44 2.15 -24.63 10.97
C SER A 44 3.63 -24.43 10.67
N SER A 45 3.97 -23.47 9.80
CA SER A 45 5.35 -23.06 9.50
C SER A 45 5.95 -22.05 10.49
N GLY A 46 5.24 -21.70 11.56
CA GLY A 46 5.64 -20.69 12.54
C GLY A 46 5.35 -19.24 12.13
N GLY A 47 4.63 -19.03 11.02
CA GLY A 47 4.20 -17.71 10.56
C GLY A 47 2.95 -17.23 11.28
N SER A 48 2.76 -15.91 11.36
CA SER A 48 1.52 -15.30 11.83
C SER A 48 0.64 -14.89 10.64
N VAL A 49 -0.66 -15.12 10.77
CA VAL A 49 -1.65 -14.77 9.74
C VAL A 49 -2.97 -14.36 10.39
N LYS A 50 -3.50 -13.25 9.89
CA LYS A 50 -4.79 -12.69 10.29
C LYS A 50 -5.71 -12.69 9.09
N LEU A 51 -6.93 -13.19 9.29
CA LEU A 51 -7.98 -13.15 8.28
C LEU A 51 -8.78 -11.86 8.43
N HIS A 52 -9.18 -11.31 7.30
CA HIS A 52 -9.98 -10.10 7.19
C HIS A 52 -11.11 -10.36 6.20
N ASP A 53 -12.35 -10.06 6.60
CA ASP A 53 -13.50 -10.14 5.70
C ASP A 53 -13.37 -9.12 4.57
N ASP A 54 -12.82 -7.94 4.89
CA ASP A 54 -12.40 -6.95 3.91
C ASP A 54 -10.89 -6.66 4.03
N ILE A 55 -10.13 -7.24 3.10
CA ILE A 55 -8.68 -7.05 3.01
C ILE A 55 -8.30 -5.68 2.45
N GLN A 56 -9.23 -4.93 1.85
CA GLN A 56 -8.91 -3.67 1.16
C GLN A 56 -8.45 -2.60 2.13
N TYR A 57 -8.97 -2.58 3.36
CA TYR A 57 -8.48 -1.69 4.41
C TYR A 57 -6.98 -1.90 4.70
N GLU A 58 -6.56 -3.16 4.82
CA GLU A 58 -5.15 -3.51 5.04
C GLU A 58 -4.29 -3.18 3.81
N ARG A 59 -4.84 -3.35 2.60
CA ARG A 59 -4.16 -2.97 1.36
C ARG A 59 -3.96 -1.46 1.28
N TRP A 60 -4.97 -0.66 1.59
CA TRP A 60 -4.84 0.80 1.67
C TRP A 60 -3.85 1.22 2.74
N THR A 61 -3.88 0.59 3.92
CA THR A 61 -2.93 0.86 4.99
C THR A 61 -1.48 0.59 4.55
N LYS A 62 -1.22 -0.53 3.87
CA LYS A 62 0.12 -0.82 3.33
C LYS A 62 0.48 0.12 2.17
N LEU A 63 -0.48 0.42 1.30
CA LEU A 63 -0.29 1.32 0.16
C LEU A 63 0.03 2.75 0.61
N LEU A 64 -0.57 3.22 1.70
CA LEU A 64 -0.26 4.50 2.34
C LEU A 64 1.24 4.62 2.65
N VAL A 65 1.81 3.57 3.26
CA VAL A 65 3.23 3.51 3.63
C VAL A 65 4.11 3.37 2.38
N ASN A 66 3.88 2.33 1.58
CA ASN A 66 4.74 2.02 0.44
C ASN A 66 4.62 3.06 -0.69
N GLY A 67 3.43 3.59 -0.92
CA GLY A 67 3.15 4.62 -1.92
C GLY A 67 3.74 5.97 -1.59
N SER A 68 4.05 6.23 -0.32
CA SER A 68 4.76 7.43 0.10
C SER A 68 6.27 7.19 0.10
N TRP A 69 6.75 6.19 0.84
CA TRP A 69 8.19 5.98 1.04
C TRP A 69 8.93 5.50 -0.20
N ASN A 70 8.41 4.51 -0.93
CA ASN A 70 9.16 3.89 -2.03
C ASN A 70 9.49 4.89 -3.15
N PRO A 71 8.54 5.73 -3.63
CA PRO A 71 8.83 6.72 -4.66
C PRO A 71 9.80 7.80 -4.18
N ILE A 72 9.66 8.26 -2.93
CA ILE A 72 10.52 9.29 -2.36
C ILE A 72 11.95 8.78 -2.20
N CYS A 73 12.15 7.58 -1.64
CA CYS A 73 13.46 6.95 -1.55
C CYS A 73 14.08 6.74 -2.94
N ALA A 74 13.28 6.32 -3.93
CA ALA A 74 13.76 6.10 -5.29
C ALA A 74 14.23 7.41 -5.97
N LEU A 75 13.46 8.49 -5.84
CA LEU A 75 13.77 9.79 -6.44
C LEU A 75 14.95 10.48 -5.75
N THR A 76 14.99 10.42 -4.42
CA THR A 76 16.05 11.06 -3.63
C THR A 76 17.33 10.23 -3.57
N ARG A 77 17.23 8.92 -3.83
CA ARG A 77 18.29 7.92 -3.57
C ARG A 77 18.74 7.88 -2.12
N LEU A 78 17.86 8.28 -1.20
CA LEU A 78 18.10 8.26 0.23
C LEU A 78 17.27 7.15 0.87
N ARG A 79 17.77 6.65 2.00
CA ARG A 79 16.98 5.80 2.90
C ARG A 79 16.00 6.67 3.67
N ASP A 80 14.88 6.08 4.09
CA ASP A 80 13.85 6.69 4.93
C ASP A 80 14.41 7.57 6.06
N ARG A 81 15.26 7.00 6.92
CA ARG A 81 15.82 7.70 8.08
C ARG A 81 16.76 8.83 7.66
N GLN A 82 17.54 8.58 6.61
CA GLN A 82 18.46 9.58 6.08
C GLN A 82 17.69 10.76 5.48
N PHE A 83 16.61 10.51 4.74
CA PHE A 83 15.74 11.57 4.24
C PHE A 83 15.12 12.39 5.38
N ILE A 84 14.68 11.74 6.45
CA ILE A 84 14.14 12.42 7.64
C ILE A 84 15.21 13.28 8.34
N ASP A 85 16.45 12.78 8.45
CA ASP A 85 17.54 13.48 9.12
C ASP A 85 18.12 14.64 8.28
N ASP A 86 18.24 14.45 6.98
CA ASP A 86 18.86 15.41 6.07
C ASP A 86 17.92 16.60 5.76
N TYR A 87 16.60 16.43 5.91
CA TYR A 87 15.60 17.44 5.57
C TYR A 87 14.60 17.69 6.71
N VAL A 88 14.64 18.89 7.29
CA VAL A 88 13.77 19.29 8.41
C VAL A 88 12.26 19.14 8.10
N ASP A 89 11.87 19.38 6.85
CA ASP A 89 10.47 19.31 6.41
C ASP A 89 10.03 17.91 5.93
N ALA A 90 10.93 16.91 5.93
CA ALA A 90 10.63 15.57 5.43
C ALA A 90 9.40 14.92 6.09
N PRO A 91 9.20 14.99 7.43
CA PRO A 91 8.00 14.42 8.06
C PRO A 91 6.70 15.06 7.56
N HIS A 92 6.68 16.38 7.40
CA HIS A 92 5.53 17.11 6.86
C HIS A 92 5.26 16.76 5.41
N PHE A 93 6.32 16.65 4.59
CA PHE A 93 6.20 16.26 3.19
C PHE A 93 5.62 14.85 3.05
N ILE A 94 6.16 13.87 3.78
CA ILE A 94 5.66 12.49 3.79
C ILE A 94 4.20 12.42 4.22
N ARG A 95 3.84 13.20 5.26
CA ARG A 95 2.46 13.29 5.74
C ARG A 95 1.50 13.75 4.66
N ASN A 96 1.86 14.79 3.91
CA ASN A 96 1.00 15.31 2.85
C ASN A 96 0.76 14.27 1.75
N VAL A 97 1.80 13.55 1.33
CA VAL A 97 1.67 12.45 0.34
C VAL A 97 0.76 11.34 0.87
N MET A 98 0.91 10.96 2.14
CA MET A 98 0.01 9.99 2.77
C MET A 98 -1.45 10.48 2.79
N LEU A 99 -1.69 11.77 3.08
CA LEU A 99 -3.03 12.35 3.08
C LEU A 99 -3.69 12.37 1.70
N GLU A 100 -2.93 12.49 0.62
CA GLU A 100 -3.48 12.35 -0.74
C GLU A 100 -3.99 10.93 -1.00
N ILE A 101 -3.21 9.91 -0.62
CA ILE A 101 -3.62 8.51 -0.73
C ILE A 101 -4.85 8.24 0.15
N CYS A 102 -4.87 8.79 1.36
CA CYS A 102 -6.00 8.74 2.30
C CYS A 102 -7.28 9.30 1.66
N THR A 103 -7.20 10.47 1.03
CA THR A 103 -8.34 11.09 0.32
C THR A 103 -8.93 10.17 -0.75
N VAL A 104 -8.07 9.52 -1.54
CA VAL A 104 -8.52 8.57 -2.58
C VAL A 104 -9.15 7.32 -1.97
N ALA A 105 -8.58 6.80 -0.88
CA ALA A 105 -9.12 5.64 -0.17
C ALA A 105 -10.53 5.92 0.37
N GLN A 106 -10.72 7.09 0.98
CA GLN A 106 -12.01 7.54 1.50
C GLN A 106 -13.05 7.70 0.38
N ALA A 107 -12.67 8.27 -0.76
CA ALA A 107 -13.53 8.35 -1.95
C ALA A 107 -13.91 6.97 -2.52
N CYS A 108 -13.15 5.93 -2.19
CA CYS A 108 -13.46 4.54 -2.51
C CYS A 108 -14.28 3.82 -1.42
N GLY A 109 -14.73 4.52 -0.37
CA GLY A 109 -15.56 3.98 0.71
C GLY A 109 -14.78 3.55 1.96
N TYR A 110 -13.46 3.71 2.00
CA TYR A 110 -12.60 3.28 3.11
C TYR A 110 -12.37 4.41 4.11
N VAL A 111 -13.44 4.87 4.77
CA VAL A 111 -13.41 6.04 5.68
C VAL A 111 -12.49 5.89 6.89
N GLY A 112 -12.17 4.65 7.29
CA GLY A 112 -11.22 4.38 8.37
C GLY A 112 -9.75 4.56 7.98
N VAL A 113 -9.45 4.73 6.69
CA VAL A 113 -8.14 5.18 6.24
C VAL A 113 -8.17 6.70 6.40
N ASP A 114 -7.74 7.18 7.56
CA ASP A 114 -7.91 8.56 7.99
C ASP A 114 -6.60 9.21 8.45
N GLU A 115 -6.69 10.47 8.88
CA GLU A 115 -5.55 11.23 9.39
C GLU A 115 -4.92 10.58 10.65
N GLY A 116 -5.74 9.93 11.50
CA GLY A 116 -5.23 9.20 12.66
C GLY A 116 -4.38 8.00 12.27
N LEU A 117 -4.77 7.28 11.22
CA LEU A 117 -3.95 6.21 10.63
C LEU A 117 -2.64 6.77 10.04
N VAL A 118 -2.69 7.91 9.35
CA VAL A 118 -1.48 8.58 8.81
C VAL A 118 -0.50 8.90 9.94
N ASP A 119 -0.97 9.59 10.99
CA ASP A 119 -0.13 9.97 12.12
C ASP A 119 0.46 8.75 12.84
N HIS A 120 -0.33 7.67 12.96
CA HIS A 120 0.15 6.40 13.49
C HIS A 120 1.28 5.80 12.64
N GLN A 121 1.13 5.76 11.31
CA GLN A 121 2.14 5.18 10.43
C GLN A 121 3.42 6.02 10.38
N ILE A 122 3.32 7.35 10.41
CA ILE A 122 4.48 8.23 10.52
C ILE A 122 5.21 7.96 11.83
N GLY A 123 4.50 7.91 12.96
CA GLY A 123 5.09 7.59 14.25
C GLY A 123 5.81 6.24 14.27
N ARG A 124 5.34 5.27 13.48
CA ARG A 124 6.03 3.97 13.30
C ARG A 124 7.26 4.05 12.40
N ALA A 125 7.20 4.79 11.29
CA ALA A 125 8.30 4.96 10.34
C ALA A 125 9.47 5.75 10.94
N LEU A 126 9.19 6.68 11.86
CA LEU A 126 10.20 7.43 12.60
C LEU A 126 10.94 6.57 13.65
N ARG A 127 10.51 5.33 13.90
CA ARG A 127 11.25 4.39 14.75
C ARG A 127 12.34 3.69 13.94
N PRO A 128 13.56 3.54 14.50
CA PRO A 128 14.68 2.96 13.78
C PRO A 128 14.40 1.47 13.47
N SER A 129 14.06 1.12 12.22
CA SER A 129 14.27 -0.22 11.63
C SER A 129 13.63 -0.49 10.25
N MET A 130 12.85 0.39 9.61
CA MET A 130 12.10 -0.02 8.42
C MET A 130 12.72 0.37 7.07
N MET A 131 13.27 -0.65 6.40
CA MET A 131 13.14 -0.87 4.95
C MET A 131 14.15 -0.14 4.04
N ALA A 132 15.36 -0.71 3.97
CA ALA A 132 16.34 -0.43 2.92
C ALA A 132 16.05 -1.29 1.68
N GLU A 133 15.24 -0.82 0.74
CA GLU A 133 15.12 -1.45 -0.60
C GLU A 133 14.99 -0.42 -1.74
N SER A 134 15.91 0.55 -1.82
CA SER A 134 15.93 1.51 -2.94
C SER A 134 17.26 1.55 -3.72
N LEU A 135 18.27 0.77 -3.33
CA LEU A 135 19.59 0.81 -3.99
C LEU A 135 19.82 -0.31 -5.01
N ALA A 136 18.96 -1.34 -5.04
CA ALA A 136 18.99 -2.31 -6.12
C ALA A 136 18.28 -1.68 -7.33
N GLU A 137 18.94 -1.59 -8.48
CA GLU A 137 18.41 -1.14 -9.79
C GLU A 137 17.30 -2.07 -10.33
N ARG A 138 16.35 -2.44 -9.48
CA ARG A 138 15.18 -3.25 -9.82
C ARG A 138 14.09 -2.32 -10.32
N SER A 139 13.32 -2.76 -11.32
CA SER A 139 12.14 -2.05 -11.80
C SER A 139 11.28 -1.66 -10.60
N LEU A 140 11.12 -0.35 -10.38
CA LEU A 140 10.28 0.18 -9.32
C LEU A 140 8.82 -0.21 -9.59
N GLU A 141 8.08 -0.59 -8.56
CA GLU A 141 6.65 -0.93 -8.63
C GLU A 141 5.74 0.31 -8.84
N VAL A 142 6.21 1.32 -9.60
CA VAL A 142 5.55 2.63 -9.75
C VAL A 142 4.11 2.49 -10.24
N GLU A 143 3.89 1.67 -11.27
CA GLU A 143 2.55 1.46 -11.85
C GLU A 143 1.61 0.70 -10.90
N ALA A 144 2.14 -0.27 -10.15
CA ALA A 144 1.36 -1.09 -9.23
C ALA A 144 0.95 -0.30 -7.98
N ILE A 145 1.82 0.60 -7.52
CA ILE A 145 1.65 1.38 -6.30
C ILE A 145 0.98 2.72 -6.61
N ILE A 146 1.63 3.61 -7.37
CA ILE A 146 1.12 4.97 -7.64
C ILE A 146 0.08 4.95 -8.77
N GLY A 147 0.35 4.19 -9.84
CA GLY A 147 -0.52 4.18 -11.03
C GLY A 147 -1.97 3.80 -10.73
N ASN A 148 -2.19 2.84 -9.81
CA ASN A 148 -3.53 2.49 -9.34
C ASN A 148 -4.23 3.63 -8.59
N VAL A 149 -3.53 4.30 -7.67
CA VAL A 149 -4.09 5.42 -6.89
C VAL A 149 -4.49 6.56 -7.81
N VAL A 150 -3.62 6.92 -8.76
CA VAL A 150 -3.89 8.00 -9.72
C VAL A 150 -5.10 7.67 -10.61
N ARG A 151 -5.24 6.42 -11.07
CA ARG A 151 -6.40 6.00 -11.86
C ARG A 151 -7.70 6.07 -11.06
N LEU A 152 -7.68 5.63 -9.81
CA LEU A 152 -8.84 5.71 -8.92
C LEU A 152 -9.20 7.17 -8.61
N ALA A 153 -8.21 8.01 -8.33
CA ALA A 153 -8.41 9.44 -8.13
C ALA A 153 -9.09 10.10 -9.34
N LYS A 154 -8.58 9.83 -10.55
CA LYS A 154 -9.18 10.33 -11.79
C LYS A 154 -10.61 9.83 -11.97
N ALA A 155 -10.87 8.55 -11.75
CA ALA A 155 -12.21 7.98 -11.88
C ALA A 155 -13.21 8.58 -10.89
N LYS A 156 -12.77 8.92 -9.67
CA LYS A 156 -13.60 9.55 -8.64
C LYS A 156 -13.76 11.06 -8.82
N ALA A 157 -12.80 11.71 -9.49
CA ALA A 157 -12.87 13.13 -9.83
C ALA A 157 -13.79 13.44 -11.02
N ILE A 158 -14.17 12.43 -11.81
CA ILE A 158 -15.20 12.56 -12.84
C ILE A 158 -16.55 12.44 -12.13
N PRO A 159 -17.38 13.51 -12.07
CA PRO A 159 -18.73 13.39 -11.53
C PRO A 159 -19.48 12.37 -12.39
N GLU A 160 -20.01 11.32 -11.79
CA GLU A 160 -21.17 10.63 -12.35
C GLU A 160 -22.25 11.71 -12.47
N GLU A 161 -22.75 11.98 -13.68
CA GLU A 161 -23.88 12.88 -13.89
C GLU A 161 -25.03 12.44 -12.97
N SER A 162 -25.17 13.11 -11.84
CA SER A 162 -26.18 12.88 -10.82
C SER A 162 -26.69 14.25 -10.40
N GLU A 163 -28.02 14.40 -10.46
CA GLU A 163 -28.75 15.67 -10.50
C GLU A 163 -28.70 16.51 -9.21
N ASP A 164 -27.94 16.14 -8.18
CA ASP A 164 -27.83 16.94 -6.96
C ASP A 164 -26.40 17.44 -6.73
N GLY A 165 -26.23 18.73 -7.04
CA GLY A 165 -24.96 19.43 -6.94
C GLY A 165 -24.44 19.55 -5.50
N GLN A 166 -23.49 18.70 -5.14
CA GLN A 166 -22.46 18.98 -4.13
C GLN A 166 -21.24 18.07 -4.34
N SER A 167 -20.18 18.63 -4.92
CA SER A 167 -18.89 17.94 -5.11
C SER A 167 -17.85 18.47 -4.09
N PRO A 168 -17.23 17.61 -3.26
CA PRO A 168 -16.17 18.03 -2.34
C PRO A 168 -14.77 17.58 -2.80
N LEU A 169 -14.48 17.45 -4.10
CA LEU A 169 -13.12 17.15 -4.57
C LEU A 169 -12.39 18.42 -5.00
N VAL A 170 -12.30 19.39 -4.10
CA VAL A 170 -11.38 20.52 -4.24
C VAL A 170 -10.08 20.13 -3.55
N GLY A 171 -9.07 19.68 -4.32
CA GLY A 171 -7.69 19.74 -3.81
C GLY A 171 -6.65 18.72 -4.28
N ALA A 172 -7.02 17.63 -4.96
CA ALA A 172 -6.02 16.66 -5.43
C ALA A 172 -5.29 17.18 -6.69
N ARG A 173 -4.34 18.10 -6.51
CA ARG A 173 -3.34 18.42 -7.55
C ARG A 173 -2.28 17.34 -7.53
N VAL A 174 -2.41 16.37 -8.43
CA VAL A 174 -1.30 15.47 -8.78
C VAL A 174 -0.23 16.32 -9.48
N MET A 175 0.91 16.55 -8.82
CA MET A 175 2.16 17.00 -9.48
C MET A 175 2.98 15.80 -9.92
#